data_AF-A0A7V1V372-F1
#
_entry.id   AF-A0A7V1V372-F1
#
_cell.length_a   1.000
_cell.length_b   1.000
_cell.length_c   1.000
_cell.angle_alpha   90.00
_cell.angle_beta   90.00
_cell.angle_gamma   90.00
#
_symmetry.space_group_name_H-M   'P 1'
#
loop_
_entity.id
_entity.type
_entity.pdbx_description
1 polymer ?
#
loop_
_entity_poly.entity_id
_entity_poly.type
_entity_poly.pdbx_seq_one_letter_code
_entity_poly.pdbx_strand_id
1 'polypeptide(L)'
;MPVEAAPAPHASRLAALFSALVPGAGQALKQQFPLAAAVFLVTAGLLGCAWLIAHAGRLDTAVFFLTILVLPWWVFQAYNAYLPATSGHAPLLRTWRTVWTRAHDIRFLGGLFLLSALMDFYLILAQPEYALTVFCTKPSGPWGILAKAQSPSFHLLIGYGFLRLRRWSLLIYLLYAGFGLANATANFACFGFGRIRSVFLVTLAAFTAYVIWRREVFAPAEMAQPPL
;
A
#
# COMPACT_ATOMS: atom_id res chain seq x y z
N MET A 1 -17.78 -24.13 29.30
CA MET A 1 -16.46 -23.82 28.72
C MET A 1 -15.95 -22.54 29.36
N PRO A 2 -14.70 -22.46 29.83
CA PRO A 2 -14.18 -21.22 30.39
C PRO A 2 -14.14 -20.16 29.29
N VAL A 3 -14.68 -18.97 29.58
CA VAL A 3 -14.52 -17.80 28.73
C VAL A 3 -13.06 -17.38 28.84
N GLU A 4 -12.27 -17.74 27.85
CA GLU A 4 -10.85 -17.38 27.77
C GLU A 4 -10.75 -15.85 27.76
N ALA A 5 -10.17 -15.30 28.83
CA ALA A 5 -10.07 -13.87 29.02
C ALA A 5 -9.28 -13.24 27.86
N ALA A 6 -9.83 -12.17 27.28
CA ALA A 6 -9.15 -11.46 26.21
C ALA A 6 -7.75 -11.04 26.67
N PRO A 7 -6.69 -11.31 25.90
CA PRO A 7 -5.33 -10.96 26.30
C PRO A 7 -5.23 -9.45 26.53
N ALA A 8 -4.52 -9.06 27.61
CA ALA A 8 -4.32 -7.67 27.95
C ALA A 8 -3.79 -6.87 26.73
N PRO A 9 -4.22 -5.61 26.53
CA PRO A 9 -3.87 -4.81 25.36
C PRO A 9 -2.36 -4.69 25.11
N HIS A 10 -1.54 -4.83 26.15
CA HIS A 10 -0.08 -4.87 26.07
C HIS A 10 0.46 -6.12 25.32
N ALA A 11 -0.07 -7.30 25.62
CA ALA A 11 0.37 -8.56 24.98
C ALA A 11 0.08 -8.58 23.48
N SER A 12 -1.05 -8.01 23.07
CA SER A 12 -1.41 -7.85 21.65
C SER A 12 -0.48 -6.89 20.89
N ARG A 13 -0.03 -5.80 21.53
CA ARG A 13 0.93 -4.86 20.94
C ARG A 13 2.32 -5.48 20.80
N LEU A 14 2.78 -6.20 21.82
CA LEU A 14 4.04 -6.93 21.76
C LEU A 14 4.03 -7.98 20.65
N ALA A 15 2.97 -8.79 20.56
CA ALA A 15 2.84 -9.78 19.50
C ALA A 15 2.95 -9.14 18.09
N ALA A 16 2.28 -8.00 17.88
CA ALA A 16 2.39 -7.26 16.63
C ALA A 16 3.82 -6.76 16.35
N LEU A 17 4.50 -6.22 17.36
CA LEU A 17 5.89 -5.75 17.25
C LEU A 17 6.84 -6.90 16.89
N PHE A 18 6.73 -8.03 17.58
CA PHE A 18 7.53 -9.21 17.27
C PHE A 18 7.26 -9.73 15.86
N SER A 19 5.99 -9.81 15.43
CA SER A 19 5.66 -10.19 14.05
C SER A 19 6.14 -9.17 13.01
N ALA A 20 6.22 -7.88 13.36
CA ALA A 20 6.77 -6.86 12.46
C ALA A 20 8.28 -7.03 12.25
N LEU A 21 9.01 -7.51 13.26
CA LEU A 21 10.45 -7.79 13.17
C LEU A 21 10.74 -9.16 12.55
N VAL A 22 10.01 -10.19 12.98
CA VAL A 22 10.19 -11.58 12.58
C VAL A 22 8.81 -12.17 12.23
N PRO A 23 8.51 -12.41 10.95
CA PRO A 23 7.23 -12.96 10.51
C PRO A 23 6.86 -14.25 11.26
N GLY A 24 5.65 -14.30 11.81
CA GLY A 24 5.17 -15.45 12.58
C GLY A 24 5.50 -15.41 14.09
N ALA A 25 6.42 -14.56 14.54
CA ALA A 25 6.83 -14.53 15.95
C ALA A 25 5.70 -14.13 16.91
N GLY A 26 4.87 -13.16 16.55
CA GLY A 26 3.69 -12.78 17.34
C GLY A 26 2.63 -13.88 17.43
N GLN A 27 2.47 -14.69 16.38
CA GLN A 27 1.61 -15.87 16.41
C GLN A 27 2.18 -16.95 17.34
N ALA A 28 3.51 -17.14 17.34
CA ALA A 28 4.18 -18.06 18.26
C ALA A 28 4.04 -17.61 19.73
N LEU A 29 4.15 -16.31 20.01
CA LEU A 29 3.87 -15.74 21.34
C LEU A 29 2.44 -16.00 21.83
N LYS A 30 1.50 -16.11 20.89
CA LYS A 30 0.09 -16.48 21.16
C LYS A 30 -0.15 -17.99 21.16
N GLN A 31 0.92 -18.80 21.16
CA GLN A 31 0.88 -20.27 21.11
C GLN A 31 0.17 -20.83 19.86
N GLN A 32 0.09 -20.04 18.78
CA GLN A 32 -0.50 -20.45 17.50
C GLN A 32 0.58 -20.98 16.56
N PHE A 33 1.32 -22.01 16.97
CA PHE A 33 2.48 -22.53 16.24
C PHE A 33 2.19 -22.95 14.78
N PRO A 34 1.07 -23.62 14.45
CA PRO A 34 0.77 -23.96 13.07
C PRO A 34 0.63 -22.71 12.18
N LEU A 35 -0.01 -21.66 12.71
CA LEU A 35 -0.15 -20.39 11.99
C LEU A 35 1.20 -19.67 11.89
N ALA A 36 1.99 -19.67 12.96
CA ALA A 36 3.34 -19.08 12.96
C ALA A 36 4.23 -19.72 11.88
N ALA A 37 4.22 -21.05 11.78
CA ALA A 37 4.96 -21.80 10.77
C ALA A 37 4.46 -21.47 9.36
N ALA A 38 3.14 -21.44 9.13
CA ALA A 38 2.56 -21.06 7.84
C ALA A 38 2.95 -19.63 7.45
N VAL A 39 2.87 -18.67 8.38
CA VAL A 39 3.26 -17.27 8.14
C VAL A 39 4.74 -17.17 7.79
N PHE A 40 5.60 -17.86 8.54
CA PHE A 40 7.03 -17.88 8.28
C PHE A 40 7.35 -18.47 6.90
N LEU A 41 6.77 -19.62 6.55
CA LEU A 41 6.99 -20.28 5.25
C LEU A 41 6.53 -19.42 4.08
N VAL A 42 5.34 -18.80 4.15
CA VAL A 42 4.87 -17.89 3.11
C VAL A 42 5.82 -16.70 2.97
N THR A 43 6.26 -16.12 4.08
CA THR A 43 7.16 -14.96 4.05
C THR A 43 8.54 -15.32 3.50
N ALA A 44 9.10 -16.47 3.91
CA ALA A 44 10.36 -16.98 3.39
C ALA A 44 10.27 -17.26 1.89
N GLY A 45 9.17 -17.86 1.41
CA GLY A 45 8.92 -18.08 -0.01
C GLY A 45 8.85 -16.76 -0.80
N LEU A 46 8.12 -15.77 -0.29
CA LEU A 46 8.03 -14.44 -0.89
C LEU A 46 9.39 -13.72 -0.96
N LEU A 47 10.17 -13.75 0.13
CA LEU A 47 11.51 -13.17 0.16
C LEU A 47 12.48 -13.92 -0.76
N GLY A 48 12.39 -15.26 -0.82
CA GLY A 48 13.16 -16.08 -1.74
C GLY A 48 12.88 -15.72 -3.20
N CYS A 49 11.61 -15.54 -3.57
CA CYS A 49 11.23 -15.04 -4.90
C CYS A 49 11.83 -13.66 -5.18
N ALA A 50 11.71 -12.71 -4.24
CA ALA A 50 12.29 -11.37 -4.40
C ALA A 50 13.81 -11.43 -4.59
N TRP A 51 14.50 -12.27 -3.82
CA TRP A 51 15.93 -12.49 -3.92
C TRP A 51 16.31 -13.10 -5.27
N LEU A 52 15.59 -14.11 -5.76
CA LEU A 52 15.83 -14.71 -7.09
C LEU A 52 15.64 -13.68 -8.22
N ILE A 53 14.61 -12.83 -8.14
CA ILE A 53 14.38 -11.75 -9.10
C ILE A 53 15.56 -10.76 -9.10
N ALA A 54 16.03 -10.36 -7.91
CA ALA A 54 17.16 -9.45 -7.77
C ALA A 54 18.46 -10.09 -8.29
N HIS A 55 18.70 -11.36 -7.96
CA HIS A 55 19.87 -12.13 -8.38
C HIS A 55 19.92 -12.32 -9.91
N ALA A 56 18.75 -12.40 -10.57
CA ALA A 56 18.64 -12.39 -12.03
C ALA A 56 18.89 -11.00 -12.67
N GLY A 57 19.40 -10.02 -11.91
CA GLY A 57 19.76 -8.69 -12.39
C GLY A 57 18.59 -7.70 -12.49
N ARG A 58 17.42 -8.01 -11.92
CA ARG A 58 16.19 -7.20 -12.03
C ARG A 58 15.82 -6.52 -10.71
N LEU A 59 16.73 -5.71 -10.18
CA LEU A 59 16.56 -5.05 -8.87
C LEU A 59 15.28 -4.20 -8.79
N ASP A 60 14.97 -3.44 -9.84
CA ASP A 60 13.74 -2.63 -9.93
C ASP A 60 12.47 -3.48 -9.82
N THR A 61 12.47 -4.63 -10.48
CA THR A 61 11.36 -5.60 -10.44
C THR A 61 11.25 -6.26 -9.06
N ALA A 62 12.38 -6.55 -8.41
CA ALA A 62 12.41 -7.10 -7.06
C ALA A 62 11.84 -6.09 -6.04
N VAL A 63 12.25 -4.81 -6.11
CA VAL A 63 11.70 -3.74 -5.25
C VAL A 63 10.20 -3.58 -5.48
N PHE A 64 9.76 -3.61 -6.73
CA PHE A 64 8.35 -3.54 -7.07
C PHE A 64 7.55 -4.74 -6.52
N PHE A 65 8.08 -5.96 -6.66
CA PHE A 65 7.50 -7.18 -6.07
C PHE A 65 7.42 -7.10 -4.54
N LEU A 66 8.49 -6.63 -3.88
CA LEU A 66 8.52 -6.39 -2.44
C LEU A 66 7.42 -5.42 -2.02
N THR A 67 7.21 -4.35 -2.78
CA THR A 67 6.24 -3.30 -2.46
C THR A 67 4.79 -3.76 -2.62
N ILE A 68 4.47 -4.55 -3.66
CA ILE A 68 3.09 -4.94 -3.96
C ILE A 68 2.66 -6.25 -3.29
N LEU A 69 3.59 -7.15 -2.99
CA LEU A 69 3.25 -8.47 -2.43
C LEU A 69 3.81 -8.67 -1.03
N VAL A 70 5.11 -8.46 -0.86
CA VAL A 70 5.77 -8.80 0.40
C VAL A 70 5.37 -7.84 1.51
N LEU A 71 5.39 -6.53 1.27
CA LEU A 71 5.04 -5.51 2.25
C LEU A 71 3.57 -5.63 2.70
N PRO A 72 2.56 -5.75 1.80
CA PRO A 72 1.17 -5.96 2.22
C PRO A 72 1.00 -7.24 3.04
N TRP A 73 1.63 -8.33 2.65
CA TRP A 73 1.63 -9.58 3.43
C TRP A 73 2.27 -9.38 4.81
N TRP A 74 3.41 -8.69 4.88
CA TRP A 74 4.12 -8.43 6.12
C TRP A 74 3.28 -7.62 7.10
N VAL A 75 2.64 -6.56 6.62
CA VAL A 75 1.72 -5.74 7.41
C VAL A 75 0.48 -6.55 7.81
N PHE A 76 -0.06 -7.36 6.89
CA PHE A 76 -1.23 -8.20 7.16
C PHE A 76 -0.99 -9.23 8.27
N GLN A 77 0.14 -9.95 8.23
CA GLN A 77 0.46 -10.93 9.27
C GLN A 77 0.80 -10.27 10.62
N ALA A 78 1.44 -9.10 10.61
CA ALA A 78 1.66 -8.33 11.83
C ALA A 78 0.34 -7.82 12.43
N TYR A 79 -0.59 -7.39 11.59
CA TYR A 79 -1.93 -6.99 12.00
C TYR A 79 -2.74 -8.18 12.53
N ASN A 80 -2.62 -9.36 11.93
CA ASN A 80 -3.17 -10.60 12.48
C ASN A 80 -2.62 -10.87 13.90
N ALA A 81 -1.30 -10.71 14.10
CA ALA A 81 -0.67 -10.85 15.40
C ALA A 81 -1.11 -9.78 16.41
N TYR A 82 -1.58 -8.61 15.97
CA TYR A 82 -2.20 -7.61 16.84
C TYR A 82 -3.58 -8.08 17.33
N LEU A 83 -4.40 -8.69 16.47
CA LEU A 83 -5.77 -9.07 16.82
C LEU A 83 -5.81 -10.17 17.91
N PRO A 84 -6.79 -10.15 18.83
CA PRO A 84 -6.91 -11.17 19.88
C PRO A 84 -6.92 -12.60 19.32
N ALA A 85 -6.24 -13.51 20.03
CA ALA A 85 -6.31 -14.94 19.73
C ALA A 85 -7.76 -15.41 19.94
N THR A 86 -8.22 -16.31 19.07
CA THR A 86 -9.53 -16.98 19.23
C THR A 86 -9.38 -18.43 18.86
N SER A 87 -10.14 -19.30 19.51
CA SER A 87 -10.21 -20.75 19.33
C SER A 87 -10.87 -21.22 18.02
N GLY A 88 -11.00 -20.35 17.01
CA GLY A 88 -11.67 -20.63 15.74
C GLY A 88 -10.73 -21.05 14.60
N HIS A 89 -11.28 -21.75 13.61
CA HIS A 89 -10.55 -22.44 12.54
C HIS A 89 -10.04 -21.56 11.37
N ALA A 90 -10.15 -20.23 11.43
CA ALA A 90 -9.77 -19.35 10.29
C ALA A 90 -9.27 -17.94 10.70
N PRO A 91 -8.13 -17.83 11.40
CA PRO A 91 -7.62 -16.55 11.91
C PRO A 91 -7.28 -15.53 10.80
N LEU A 92 -6.78 -15.98 9.65
CA LEU A 92 -6.46 -15.10 8.52
C LEU A 92 -7.72 -14.55 7.83
N LEU A 93 -8.75 -15.38 7.64
CA LEU A 93 -10.02 -14.92 7.04
C LEU A 93 -10.70 -13.85 7.90
N ARG A 94 -10.66 -14.01 9.22
CA ARG A 94 -11.15 -12.98 10.15
C ARG A 94 -10.36 -11.68 10.00
N THR A 95 -9.03 -11.77 9.93
CA THR A 95 -8.16 -10.61 9.73
C THR A 95 -8.51 -9.90 8.43
N TRP A 96 -8.72 -10.66 7.35
CA TRP A 96 -9.17 -10.13 6.07
C TRP A 96 -10.51 -9.40 6.17
N ARG A 97 -11.50 -10.02 6.84
CA ARG A 97 -12.80 -9.37 7.09
C ARG A 97 -12.65 -8.07 7.88
N THR A 98 -11.78 -8.03 8.89
CA THR A 98 -11.52 -6.79 9.65
C THR A 98 -10.84 -5.74 8.78
N VAL A 99 -9.84 -6.12 7.98
CA VAL A 99 -9.17 -5.21 7.04
C VAL A 99 -10.18 -4.61 6.06
N TRP A 100 -11.03 -5.45 5.47
CA TRP A 100 -12.04 -5.05 4.51
C TRP A 100 -13.10 -4.13 5.12
N THR A 101 -13.74 -4.57 6.20
CA THR A 101 -14.85 -3.82 6.84
C THR A 101 -14.38 -2.49 7.43
N ARG A 102 -13.16 -2.43 7.95
CA ARG A 102 -12.59 -1.19 8.48
C ARG A 102 -11.87 -0.37 7.42
N ALA A 103 -11.76 -0.82 6.17
CA ALA A 103 -11.00 -0.15 5.11
C ALA A 103 -9.52 0.10 5.47
N HIS A 104 -8.87 -0.87 6.13
CA HIS A 104 -7.43 -0.80 6.41
C HIS A 104 -6.58 -0.96 5.15
N ASP A 105 -7.09 -1.63 4.13
CA ASP A 105 -6.48 -1.73 2.80
C ASP A 105 -6.39 -0.36 2.10
N ILE A 106 -7.45 0.46 2.11
CA ILE A 106 -7.40 1.84 1.58
C ILE A 106 -6.47 2.72 2.41
N ARG A 107 -6.47 2.58 3.73
CA ARG A 107 -5.50 3.30 4.58
C ARG A 107 -4.06 2.86 4.30
N PHE A 108 -3.84 1.58 4.03
CA PHE A 108 -2.53 1.08 3.62
C PHE A 108 -2.08 1.73 2.30
N LEU A 109 -2.97 1.82 1.29
CA LEU A 109 -2.68 2.59 0.07
C LEU A 109 -2.38 4.06 0.38
N GLY A 110 -3.10 4.67 1.32
CA GLY A 110 -2.81 6.02 1.80
C GLY A 110 -1.42 6.15 2.42
N GLY A 111 -0.99 5.16 3.22
CA GLY A 111 0.36 5.08 3.76
C GLY A 111 1.42 4.95 2.67
N LEU A 112 1.17 4.13 1.63
CA LEU A 112 2.05 4.03 0.47
C LEU A 112 2.16 5.36 -0.28
N PHE A 113 1.06 6.10 -0.44
CA PHE A 113 1.09 7.43 -1.05
C PHE A 113 1.95 8.42 -0.23
N LEU A 114 1.85 8.41 1.09
CA LEU A 114 2.72 9.24 1.93
C LEU A 114 4.20 8.84 1.80
N LEU A 115 4.50 7.54 1.76
CA LEU A 115 5.85 7.05 1.52
C LEU A 115 6.36 7.51 0.14
N SER A 116 5.53 7.42 -0.90
CA SER A 116 5.87 7.93 -2.24
C SER A 116 6.14 9.43 -2.24
N ALA A 117 5.37 10.23 -1.49
CA ALA A 117 5.64 11.66 -1.36
C ALA A 117 7.03 11.93 -0.74
N LEU A 118 7.41 11.18 0.30
CA LEU A 118 8.74 11.30 0.92
C LEU A 118 9.85 10.92 -0.07
N MET A 119 9.64 9.85 -0.84
CA MET A 119 10.58 9.43 -1.89
C MET A 119 10.69 10.48 -3.00
N ASP A 120 9.59 11.08 -3.42
CA ASP A 120 9.58 12.16 -4.41
C ASP A 120 10.35 13.38 -3.91
N PHE A 121 10.13 13.80 -2.66
CA PHE A 121 10.91 14.88 -2.06
C PHE A 121 12.41 14.56 -2.02
N TYR A 122 12.77 13.35 -1.59
CA TYR A 122 14.16 12.92 -1.58
C TYR A 122 14.78 12.97 -2.98
N LEU A 123 14.08 12.45 -4.00
CA LEU A 123 14.57 12.46 -5.39
C LEU A 123 14.75 13.88 -5.93
N ILE A 124 13.82 14.79 -5.64
CA ILE A 124 13.92 16.19 -6.05
C ILE A 124 15.18 16.84 -5.44
N LEU A 125 15.47 16.56 -4.16
CA LEU A 125 16.64 17.09 -3.46
C LEU A 125 17.95 16.44 -3.89
N ALA A 126 17.95 15.12 -4.08
CA ALA A 126 19.14 14.35 -4.43
C ALA A 126 19.52 14.48 -5.91
N GLN A 127 18.56 14.78 -6.79
CA GLN A 127 18.75 14.87 -8.24
C GLN A 127 18.05 16.12 -8.81
N PRO A 128 18.54 17.33 -8.48
CA PRO A 128 17.90 18.58 -8.88
C PRO A 128 17.84 18.77 -10.40
N GLU A 129 18.74 18.14 -11.16
CA GLU A 129 18.79 18.20 -12.62
C GLU A 129 17.80 17.24 -13.31
N TYR A 130 17.20 16.30 -12.57
CA TYR A 130 16.29 15.33 -13.16
C TYR A 130 15.00 16.00 -13.66
N ALA A 131 14.78 16.00 -14.98
CA ALA A 131 13.59 16.60 -15.59
C ALA A 131 12.50 15.54 -15.89
N LEU A 132 11.33 15.72 -15.27
CA LEU A 132 10.15 14.88 -15.53
C LEU A 132 9.58 15.16 -16.92
N THR A 133 9.29 14.09 -17.68
CA THR A 133 8.61 14.20 -18.97
C THR A 133 7.11 14.39 -18.75
N VAL A 134 6.60 15.54 -19.20
CA VAL A 134 5.19 15.91 -19.17
C VAL A 134 4.72 16.11 -20.61
N PHE A 135 3.81 15.25 -21.08
CA PHE A 135 3.27 15.25 -22.44
C PHE A 135 4.35 15.40 -23.51
N CYS A 136 5.34 14.50 -23.49
CA CYS A 136 6.47 14.47 -24.42
C CYS A 136 7.46 15.64 -24.33
N THR A 137 7.26 16.56 -23.38
CA THR A 137 8.13 17.70 -23.14
C THR A 137 8.85 17.61 -21.80
N LYS A 138 9.98 18.29 -21.66
CA LYS A 138 10.72 18.43 -20.41
C LYS A 138 10.70 19.90 -19.97
N PRO A 139 9.72 20.32 -19.15
CA PRO A 139 9.65 21.71 -18.70
C PRO A 139 10.90 22.06 -17.88
N SER A 140 11.44 23.25 -18.10
CA SER A 140 12.63 23.78 -17.43
C SER A 140 12.29 25.05 -16.63
N GLY A 141 13.26 25.53 -15.83
CA GLY A 141 13.08 26.73 -15.01
C GLY A 141 11.92 26.60 -14.01
N PRO A 142 11.14 27.68 -13.76
CA PRO A 142 10.01 27.64 -12.82
C PRO A 142 8.97 26.56 -13.15
N TRP A 143 8.70 26.32 -14.44
CA TRP A 143 7.77 25.27 -14.87
C TRP A 143 8.28 23.87 -14.58
N GLY A 144 9.60 23.65 -14.69
CA GLY A 144 10.23 22.39 -14.28
C GLY A 144 10.12 22.15 -12.78
N ILE A 145 10.25 23.19 -11.96
CA ILE A 145 10.08 23.10 -10.50
C ILE A 145 8.63 22.72 -10.16
N LEU A 146 7.65 23.40 -10.77
CA LEU A 146 6.23 23.10 -10.55
C LEU A 146 5.88 21.68 -10.99
N ALA A 147 6.38 21.24 -12.14
CA ALA A 147 6.17 19.87 -12.64
C ALA A 147 6.74 18.81 -11.67
N LYS A 148 7.88 19.09 -11.03
CA LYS A 148 8.46 18.22 -9.99
C LYS A 148 7.64 18.23 -8.71
N ALA A 149 7.26 19.40 -8.21
CA ALA A 149 6.50 19.56 -6.97
C ALA A 149 5.10 18.96 -7.04
N GLN A 150 4.52 18.86 -8.24
CA GLN A 150 3.19 18.30 -8.47
C GLN A 150 3.02 16.90 -7.84
N SER A 151 3.95 15.98 -8.10
CA SER A 151 3.88 14.59 -7.63
C SER A 151 3.81 14.47 -6.10
N PRO A 152 4.80 14.98 -5.33
CA PRO A 152 4.76 14.88 -3.87
C PRO A 152 3.55 15.60 -3.26
N SER A 153 3.10 16.72 -3.82
CA SER A 153 1.91 17.42 -3.33
C SER A 153 0.64 16.57 -3.46
N PHE A 154 0.41 15.95 -4.62
CA PHE A 154 -0.74 15.06 -4.81
C PHE A 154 -0.62 13.81 -3.95
N HIS A 155 0.56 13.20 -3.88
CA HIS A 155 0.81 12.04 -3.03
C HIS A 155 0.55 12.33 -1.55
N LEU A 156 0.93 13.50 -1.03
CA LEU A 156 0.60 13.91 0.35
C LEU A 156 -0.91 14.06 0.57
N LEU A 157 -1.59 14.79 -0.31
CA LEU A 157 -3.03 15.05 -0.21
C LEU A 157 -3.83 13.75 -0.28
N ILE A 158 -3.53 12.91 -1.27
CA ILE A 158 -4.16 11.60 -1.45
C ILE A 158 -3.86 10.70 -0.25
N GLY A 159 -2.60 10.64 0.18
CA GLY A 159 -2.17 9.79 1.29
C GLY A 159 -2.89 10.15 2.59
N TYR A 160 -2.89 11.43 2.95
CA TYR A 160 -3.62 11.92 4.12
C TYR A 160 -5.12 11.66 4.00
N GLY A 161 -5.70 11.96 2.84
CA GLY A 161 -7.11 11.79 2.58
C GLY A 161 -7.56 10.32 2.65
N PHE A 162 -6.76 9.37 2.14
CA PHE A 162 -7.02 7.92 2.23
C PHE A 162 -6.87 7.41 3.66
N LEU A 163 -5.87 7.86 4.42
CA LEU A 163 -5.74 7.50 5.85
C LEU A 163 -6.96 7.93 6.67
N ARG A 164 -7.53 9.10 6.33
CA ARG A 164 -8.71 9.68 6.97
C ARG A 164 -10.03 9.29 6.29
N LEU A 165 -10.00 8.49 5.22
CA LEU A 165 -11.16 8.12 4.40
C LEU A 165 -12.00 9.32 3.94
N ARG A 166 -11.38 10.44 3.56
CA ARG A 166 -12.08 11.67 3.15
C ARG A 166 -12.54 11.58 1.70
N ARG A 167 -13.83 11.90 1.44
CA ARG A 167 -14.43 11.90 0.10
C ARG A 167 -13.69 12.76 -0.92
N TRP A 168 -13.18 13.93 -0.53
CA TRP A 168 -12.42 14.80 -1.43
C TRP A 168 -11.15 14.11 -1.96
N SER A 169 -10.57 13.18 -1.18
CA SER A 169 -9.37 12.47 -1.57
C SER A 169 -9.60 11.53 -2.74
N LEU A 170 -10.79 10.95 -2.85
CA LEU A 170 -11.16 10.10 -3.98
C LEU A 170 -11.17 10.93 -5.27
N LEU A 171 -11.74 12.14 -5.23
CA LEU A 171 -11.76 13.05 -6.38
C LEU A 171 -10.33 13.44 -6.79
N ILE A 172 -9.51 13.85 -5.82
CA ILE A 172 -8.10 14.22 -6.09
C ILE A 172 -7.33 13.03 -6.67
N TYR A 173 -7.51 11.83 -6.11
CA TYR A 173 -6.92 10.60 -6.62
C TYR A 173 -7.33 10.35 -8.08
N LEU A 174 -8.62 10.44 -8.41
CA LEU A 174 -9.11 10.17 -9.77
C LEU A 174 -8.61 11.20 -10.78
N LEU A 175 -8.55 12.48 -10.42
CA LEU A 175 -7.97 13.52 -11.27
C LEU A 175 -6.48 13.26 -11.51
N TYR A 176 -5.74 12.94 -10.46
CA TYR A 176 -4.31 12.68 -10.57
C TYR A 176 -4.00 11.39 -11.33
N ALA A 177 -4.78 10.32 -11.12
CA ALA A 177 -4.70 9.08 -11.88
C ALA A 177 -5.04 9.31 -13.36
N GLY A 178 -6.08 10.10 -13.66
CA GLY A 178 -6.42 10.48 -15.02
C GLY A 178 -5.29 11.25 -15.71
N PHE A 179 -4.69 12.23 -15.03
CA PHE A 179 -3.50 12.93 -15.50
C PHE A 179 -2.33 11.97 -15.74
N GLY A 180 -2.04 11.07 -14.80
CA GLY A 180 -0.98 10.08 -14.91
C GLY A 180 -1.16 9.16 -16.11
N LEU A 181 -2.39 8.69 -16.35
CA LEU A 181 -2.73 7.83 -17.49
C LEU A 181 -2.58 8.57 -18.82
N ALA A 182 -3.09 9.79 -18.91
CA ALA A 182 -2.97 10.63 -20.11
C ALA A 182 -1.50 10.95 -20.42
N ASN A 183 -0.73 11.37 -19.41
CA ASN A 183 0.68 11.70 -19.55
C ASN A 183 1.50 10.46 -19.95
N ALA A 184 1.28 9.31 -19.30
CA ALA A 184 1.98 8.07 -19.62
C ALA A 184 1.64 7.57 -21.03
N THR A 185 0.37 7.71 -21.47
CA THR A 185 -0.07 7.35 -22.83
C THR A 185 0.58 8.25 -23.88
N ALA A 186 0.58 9.57 -23.67
CA ALA A 186 1.25 10.51 -24.55
C ALA A 186 2.76 10.21 -24.65
N ASN A 187 3.43 10.03 -23.52
CA ASN A 187 4.84 9.68 -23.48
C ASN A 187 5.12 8.32 -24.15
N PHE A 188 4.22 7.34 -24.03
CA PHE A 188 4.31 6.06 -24.73
C PHE A 188 4.20 6.25 -26.25
N ALA A 189 3.28 7.11 -26.71
CA ALA A 189 3.12 7.40 -28.14
C ALA A 189 4.35 8.10 -28.73
N CYS A 190 4.96 9.05 -28.01
CA CYS A 190 6.12 9.80 -28.50
C CYS A 190 7.44 9.03 -28.42
N PHE A 191 7.66 8.28 -27.33
CA PHE A 191 8.95 7.67 -27.01
C PHE A 191 8.93 6.13 -27.14
N GLY A 192 7.81 5.55 -27.56
CA GLY A 192 7.63 4.12 -27.71
C GLY A 192 7.59 3.33 -26.39
N PHE A 193 7.74 2.01 -26.53
CA PHE A 193 7.70 1.06 -25.44
C PHE A 193 8.82 1.30 -24.43
N GLY A 194 8.46 1.33 -23.15
CA GLY A 194 9.41 1.35 -22.04
C GLY A 194 8.86 0.55 -20.87
N ARG A 195 9.63 -0.42 -20.37
CA ARG A 195 9.24 -1.35 -19.30
C ARG A 195 8.57 -0.64 -18.12
N ILE A 196 9.21 0.41 -17.61
CA ILE A 196 8.72 1.18 -16.46
C ILE A 196 7.37 1.84 -16.76
N ARG A 197 7.21 2.45 -17.95
CA ARG A 197 5.96 3.11 -18.35
C ARG A 197 4.81 2.10 -18.50
N SER A 198 5.09 0.94 -19.08
CA SER A 198 4.08 -0.12 -19.24
C SER A 198 3.64 -0.67 -17.89
N VAL A 199 4.57 -0.95 -16.97
CA VAL A 199 4.24 -1.39 -15.61
C VAL A 199 3.44 -0.31 -14.88
N PHE A 200 3.84 0.97 -14.99
CA PHE A 200 3.11 2.08 -14.41
C PHE A 200 1.67 2.18 -14.94
N LEU A 201 1.47 2.09 -16.26
CA LEU A 201 0.12 2.14 -16.87
C LEU A 201 -0.79 1.02 -16.34
N VAL A 202 -0.29 -0.22 -16.36
CA VAL A 202 -1.07 -1.39 -15.91
C VAL A 202 -1.40 -1.29 -14.42
N THR A 203 -0.41 -0.92 -13.60
CA THR A 203 -0.60 -0.81 -12.14
C THR A 203 -1.51 0.34 -11.77
N LEU A 204 -1.34 1.50 -12.38
CA LEU A 204 -2.22 2.65 -12.18
C LEU A 204 -3.67 2.30 -12.54
N ALA A 205 -3.90 1.61 -13.65
CA ALA A 205 -5.23 1.16 -14.05
C ALA A 205 -5.81 0.17 -13.02
N ALA A 206 -5.04 -0.84 -12.59
CA ALA A 206 -5.47 -1.82 -11.62
C ALA A 206 -5.80 -1.21 -10.25
N PHE A 207 -4.93 -0.35 -9.70
CA PHE A 207 -5.18 0.35 -8.45
C PHE A 207 -6.37 1.31 -8.57
N THR A 208 -6.54 1.97 -9.71
CA THR A 208 -7.69 2.86 -9.93
C THR A 208 -8.99 2.09 -9.96
N ALA A 209 -9.05 0.97 -10.68
CA ALA A 209 -10.21 0.07 -10.66
C ALA A 209 -10.52 -0.41 -9.24
N TYR A 210 -9.50 -0.80 -8.48
CA TYR A 210 -9.65 -1.22 -7.09
C TYR A 210 -10.19 -0.11 -6.18
N VAL A 211 -9.65 1.11 -6.27
CA VAL A 211 -10.12 2.26 -5.48
C VAL A 211 -11.55 2.64 -5.84
N ILE A 212 -11.92 2.59 -7.13
CA ILE A 212 -13.29 2.82 -7.59
C ILE A 212 -14.24 1.75 -7.06
N TRP A 213 -13.81 0.50 -6.99
CA TRP A 213 -14.59 -0.59 -6.38
C TRP A 213 -14.81 -0.35 -4.89
N ARG A 214 -13.81 0.19 -4.19
CA ARG A 214 -13.88 0.52 -2.76
C ARG A 214 -14.41 1.91 -2.44
N ARG A 215 -14.95 2.66 -3.41
CA ARG A 215 -15.37 4.06 -3.25
C ARG A 215 -16.33 4.34 -2.09
N GLU A 216 -17.15 3.35 -1.71
CA GLU A 216 -18.15 3.49 -0.65
C GLU A 216 -17.54 3.76 0.73
N VAL A 217 -16.30 3.33 0.97
CA VAL A 217 -15.59 3.55 2.23
C VAL A 217 -15.24 5.03 2.48
N PHE A 218 -15.36 5.89 1.47
CA PHE A 218 -15.14 7.32 1.57
C PHE A 218 -16.43 8.12 1.88
N ALA A 219 -17.56 7.45 2.07
CA ALA A 219 -18.83 8.11 2.41
C ALA A 219 -18.85 8.65 3.85
N PRO A 220 -19.46 9.82 4.12
CA PRO A 220 -19.67 10.30 5.49
C PRO A 220 -20.53 9.32 6.30
N ALA A 221 -20.20 9.16 7.59
CA ALA A 221 -20.98 8.33 8.53
C ALA A 221 -22.42 8.83 8.80
N GLU A 222 -22.79 10.00 8.27
CA GLU A 222 -24.06 10.69 8.53
C GLU A 222 -25.29 10.07 7.85
N MET A 223 -25.14 9.12 6.92
CA MET A 223 -26.28 8.43 6.29
C MET A 223 -26.62 7.07 6.93
N ALA A 224 -26.09 6.78 8.12
CA ALA A 224 -26.36 5.55 8.87
C ALA A 224 -27.23 5.79 10.12
N GLN A 225 -28.21 6.71 10.05
CA GLN A 225 -29.32 6.71 11.00
C GLN A 225 -30.42 5.77 10.46
N PRO A 226 -30.87 4.77 11.24
CA PRO A 226 -32.07 4.03 10.87
C PRO A 226 -33.28 5.00 10.84
N PRO A 227 -34.28 4.77 9.97
CA PRO A 227 -35.53 5.51 10.06
C PRO A 227 -36.16 5.27 11.45
N LEU A 228 -36.64 6.37 12.05
CA LEU A 228 -37.47 6.35 13.26
C LEU A 228 -38.73 5.52 13.06
#